data_AF-J9G3C7-F1
#
_entry.id   AF-J9G3C7-F1
#
_cell.length_a   1.000
_cell.length_b   1.000
_cell.length_c   1.000
_cell.angle_alpha   90.00
_cell.angle_beta   90.00
_cell.angle_gamma   90.00
#
_symmetry.space_group_name_H-M   'P 1'
#
loop_
_entity.id
_entity.type
_entity.pdbx_description
1 polymer ?
#
loop_
_entity_poly.entity_id
_entity_poly.type
_entity_poly.pdbx_seq_one_letter_code
_entity_poly.pdbx_strand_id
1 'polypeptide(L)'
;LFCREYCCSYPDHCFATHISANQEGKVSFQIRPEWQYSAQKPIVVNSNEWLIRGTIEKSGLNYCVRIRMDHEGGRLTCTPESFRIDGANQATVIYTVETEYDATASDFKGKNPEKTTAEIMARTAGLSYEEIRRRHTEDYRQLYDRVTFHLAGDPSTAALPTNQRIAQLKAGNTDDAQLKALWFNLGRYAIISASRPGTLPSTLQGVWNHFKAAPWNGNFQSNINLQEMYWSCGPTRLPECQQAY
;
A
#
# COMPACT_ATOMS: atom_id res chain seq x y z
N LEU A 1 -6.68 -17.79 -17.60
CA LEU A 1 -7.05 -16.90 -16.48
C LEU A 1 -5.78 -16.24 -15.97
N PHE A 2 -5.80 -14.93 -15.78
CA PHE A 2 -4.74 -14.18 -15.13
C PHE A 2 -5.19 -13.80 -13.73
N CYS A 3 -4.29 -13.92 -12.75
CA CYS A 3 -4.52 -13.48 -11.38
C CYS A 3 -3.56 -12.32 -11.05
N ARG A 4 -4.04 -11.36 -10.25
CA ARG A 4 -3.22 -10.30 -9.67
C ARG A 4 -3.56 -10.16 -8.21
N GLU A 5 -2.56 -10.23 -7.36
CA GLU A 5 -2.69 -10.03 -5.92
C GLU A 5 -1.75 -8.90 -5.47
N TYR A 6 -2.18 -8.14 -4.46
CA TYR A 6 -1.49 -6.94 -3.99
C TYR A 6 -1.50 -6.90 -2.46
N CYS A 7 -0.36 -6.57 -1.84
CA CYS A 7 -0.33 -6.27 -0.41
C CYS A 7 0.76 -5.25 -0.07
N CYS A 8 0.47 -4.36 0.88
CA CYS A 8 1.47 -3.56 1.59
C CYS A 8 1.80 -4.29 2.90
N SER A 9 2.87 -5.08 2.92
CA SER A 9 3.28 -5.84 4.11
C SER A 9 3.88 -4.89 5.14
N TYR A 10 3.21 -4.72 6.28
CA TYR A 10 3.76 -4.01 7.42
C TYR A 10 4.98 -4.74 8.02
N PRO A 11 4.96 -6.06 8.25
CA PRO A 11 6.13 -6.80 8.75
C PRO A 11 7.36 -6.72 7.85
N ASP A 12 7.17 -6.72 6.52
CA ASP A 12 8.28 -6.75 5.55
C ASP A 12 8.64 -5.35 4.99
N HIS A 13 7.87 -4.30 5.35
CA HIS A 13 8.07 -2.92 4.89
C HIS A 13 8.12 -2.75 3.36
N CYS A 14 7.28 -3.50 2.64
CA CYS A 14 7.24 -3.46 1.18
C CYS A 14 5.83 -3.59 0.62
N PHE A 15 5.61 -2.99 -0.55
CA PHE A 15 4.48 -3.31 -1.42
C PHE A 15 4.88 -4.47 -2.34
N ALA A 16 4.04 -5.49 -2.41
CA ALA A 16 4.21 -6.64 -3.29
C ALA A 16 3.02 -6.75 -4.25
N THR A 17 3.32 -6.90 -5.55
CA THR A 17 2.34 -7.26 -6.58
C THR A 17 2.72 -8.61 -7.16
N HIS A 18 1.83 -9.58 -7.13
CA HIS A 18 2.04 -10.88 -7.73
C HIS A 18 1.11 -11.07 -8.93
N ILE A 19 1.67 -11.52 -10.04
CA ILE A 19 0.96 -11.74 -11.31
C ILE A 19 1.24 -13.15 -11.78
N SER A 20 0.18 -13.93 -11.98
CA SER A 20 0.26 -15.32 -12.44
C SER A 20 -0.76 -15.62 -13.53
N ALA A 21 -0.51 -16.70 -14.26
CA ALA A 21 -1.44 -17.24 -15.26
C ALA A 21 -1.68 -18.73 -15.02
N ASN A 22 -2.87 -19.21 -15.36
CA ASN A 22 -3.20 -20.64 -15.28
C ASN A 22 -2.60 -21.50 -16.41
N GLN A 23 -1.71 -20.93 -17.21
CA GLN A 23 -0.99 -21.59 -18.29
C GLN A 23 0.46 -21.11 -18.26
N GLU A 24 1.39 -22.04 -18.44
CA GLU A 24 2.82 -21.75 -18.47
C GLU A 24 3.17 -20.76 -19.60
N GLY A 25 4.15 -19.90 -19.32
CA GLY A 25 4.70 -18.95 -20.28
C GLY A 25 3.74 -17.86 -20.77
N LYS A 26 2.65 -17.58 -20.06
CA LYS A 26 1.65 -16.57 -20.46
C LYS A 26 1.79 -15.21 -19.78
N VAL A 27 2.67 -15.07 -18.80
CA VAL A 27 2.90 -13.78 -18.12
C VAL A 27 3.97 -12.99 -18.87
N SER A 28 3.52 -11.98 -19.62
CA SER A 28 4.39 -10.98 -20.25
C SER A 28 3.85 -9.58 -19.97
N PHE A 29 4.69 -8.69 -19.44
CA PHE A 29 4.33 -7.29 -19.19
C PHE A 29 5.56 -6.41 -19.05
N GLN A 30 5.33 -5.09 -19.00
CA GLN A 30 6.37 -4.10 -18.84
C GLN A 30 5.96 -3.08 -17.77
N ILE A 31 6.91 -2.71 -16.91
CA ILE A 31 6.79 -1.61 -15.95
C ILE A 31 7.62 -0.43 -16.45
N ARG A 32 6.97 0.74 -16.50
CA ARG A 32 7.62 2.04 -16.68
C ARG A 32 7.16 2.94 -15.54
N PRO A 33 8.09 3.52 -14.77
CA PRO A 33 7.70 4.42 -13.70
C PRO A 33 7.35 5.80 -14.26
N GLU A 34 6.28 6.38 -13.74
CA GLU A 34 5.90 7.78 -13.97
C GLU A 34 5.88 8.48 -12.61
N TRP A 35 6.59 9.62 -12.52
CA TRP A 35 6.84 10.28 -11.25
C TRP A 35 6.16 11.64 -11.18
N GLN A 36 5.47 11.92 -10.07
CA GLN A 36 4.85 13.21 -9.82
C GLN A 36 5.86 14.28 -9.34
N TYR A 37 6.92 13.83 -8.65
CA TYR A 37 8.03 14.65 -8.17
C TYR A 37 9.28 14.39 -9.01
N SER A 38 10.23 15.33 -8.95
CA SER A 38 11.56 15.16 -9.54
C SER A 38 12.17 13.82 -9.12
N ALA A 39 12.54 13.02 -10.11
CA ALA A 39 13.18 11.73 -9.96
C ALA A 39 14.30 11.63 -11.00
N GLN A 40 15.44 11.12 -10.57
CA GLN A 40 16.52 10.71 -11.47
C GLN A 40 16.07 9.51 -12.31
N LYS A 41 16.75 9.29 -13.43
CA LYS A 41 16.53 8.06 -14.19
C LYS A 41 16.82 6.84 -13.31
N PRO A 42 16.06 5.74 -13.44
CA PRO A 42 16.36 4.50 -12.74
C PRO A 42 17.79 4.03 -12.97
N ILE A 43 18.44 3.60 -11.89
CA ILE A 43 19.76 2.98 -11.90
C ILE A 43 19.54 1.47 -11.75
N VAL A 44 20.03 0.70 -12.72
CA VAL A 44 20.03 -0.77 -12.66
C VAL A 44 21.08 -1.20 -11.65
N VAL A 45 20.64 -1.68 -10.49
CA VAL A 45 21.52 -2.13 -9.38
C VAL A 45 22.09 -3.51 -9.68
N ASN A 46 21.26 -4.38 -10.26
CA ASN A 46 21.57 -5.74 -10.68
C ASN A 46 20.55 -6.18 -11.75
N SER A 47 20.53 -7.46 -12.13
CA SER A 47 19.68 -7.97 -13.21
C SER A 47 18.17 -7.82 -12.98
N ASN A 48 17.71 -7.62 -11.75
CA ASN A 48 16.29 -7.57 -11.41
C ASN A 48 15.88 -6.41 -10.50
N GLU A 49 16.76 -5.45 -10.21
CA GLU A 49 16.51 -4.36 -9.27
C GLU A 49 16.88 -2.96 -9.81
N TRP A 50 16.00 -2.00 -9.54
CA TRP A 50 16.22 -0.57 -9.74
C TRP A 50 16.38 0.18 -8.42
N LEU A 51 17.23 1.20 -8.45
CA LEU A 51 17.27 2.30 -7.50
C LEU A 51 16.87 3.60 -8.22
N ILE A 52 15.95 4.34 -7.63
CA ILE A 52 15.56 5.68 -8.07
C ILE A 52 15.75 6.64 -6.92
N ARG A 53 16.40 7.77 -7.19
CA ARG A 53 16.58 8.87 -6.23
C ARG A 53 15.77 10.07 -6.69
N GLY A 54 15.21 10.81 -5.75
CA GLY A 54 14.52 12.05 -6.06
C GLY A 54 14.45 13.00 -4.88
N THR A 55 13.84 14.16 -5.11
CA THR A 55 13.67 15.21 -4.11
C THR A 55 12.25 15.76 -4.19
N ILE A 56 11.62 15.97 -3.04
CA ILE A 56 10.28 16.56 -2.94
C ILE A 56 10.43 18.10 -2.97
N GLU A 57 9.91 18.77 -4.01
CA GLU A 57 10.28 20.17 -4.30
C GLU A 57 9.89 21.20 -3.22
N LYS A 58 8.90 20.91 -2.37
CA LYS A 58 8.48 21.83 -1.28
C LYS A 58 9.21 21.63 0.04
N SER A 59 9.47 20.38 0.43
CA SER A 59 10.18 20.08 1.68
C SER A 59 11.69 20.00 1.50
N GLY A 60 12.15 19.87 0.25
CA GLY A 60 13.54 19.57 -0.07
C GLY A 60 13.99 18.20 0.42
N LEU A 61 13.07 17.32 0.87
CA LEU A 61 13.40 15.99 1.36
C LEU A 61 13.84 15.10 0.21
N ASN A 62 14.99 14.46 0.36
CA ASN A 62 15.40 13.38 -0.52
C ASN A 62 14.61 12.10 -0.22
N TYR A 63 14.29 11.36 -1.28
CA TYR A 63 13.66 10.05 -1.20
C TYR A 63 14.40 9.05 -2.09
N CYS A 64 14.31 7.78 -1.72
CA CYS A 64 14.78 6.66 -2.52
C CYS A 64 13.66 5.65 -2.70
N VAL A 65 13.50 5.17 -3.93
CA VAL A 65 12.63 4.07 -4.28
C VAL A 65 13.48 2.92 -4.77
N ARG A 66 13.18 1.70 -4.33
CA ARG A 66 13.70 0.49 -4.95
C ARG A 66 12.57 -0.38 -5.48
N ILE A 67 12.79 -0.94 -6.67
CA ILE A 67 11.84 -1.85 -7.33
C ILE A 67 12.61 -3.10 -7.74
N ARG A 68 12.15 -4.27 -7.32
CA ARG A 68 12.68 -5.57 -7.73
C ARG A 68 11.60 -6.38 -8.45
N MET A 69 11.97 -7.13 -9.48
CA MET A 69 11.07 -8.07 -10.16
C MET A 69 11.61 -9.50 -10.11
N ASP A 70 10.98 -10.33 -9.29
CA ASP A 70 11.25 -11.77 -9.23
C ASP A 70 10.32 -12.49 -10.19
N HIS A 71 10.77 -13.58 -10.82
CA HIS A 71 9.97 -14.31 -11.80
C HIS A 71 10.30 -15.80 -11.84
N GLU A 72 9.34 -16.60 -12.28
CA GLU A 72 9.54 -18.03 -12.57
C GLU A 72 9.28 -18.32 -14.03
N GLY A 73 10.27 -18.92 -14.70
CA GLY A 73 10.26 -19.07 -16.15
C GLY A 73 10.38 -17.73 -16.87
N GLY A 74 10.37 -17.78 -18.21
CA GLY A 74 10.48 -16.58 -19.05
C GLY A 74 11.83 -15.87 -18.93
N ARG A 75 11.85 -14.62 -19.41
CA ARG A 75 13.05 -13.78 -19.44
C ARG A 75 12.75 -12.37 -18.97
N LEU A 76 13.45 -11.94 -17.91
CA LEU A 76 13.46 -10.55 -17.46
C LEU A 76 14.52 -9.75 -18.21
N THR A 77 14.14 -8.58 -18.71
CA THR A 77 15.04 -7.56 -19.23
C THR A 77 14.86 -6.30 -18.37
N CYS A 78 15.95 -5.87 -17.73
CA CYS A 78 16.01 -4.68 -16.89
C CYS A 78 16.90 -3.64 -17.57
N THR A 79 16.34 -2.49 -17.94
CA THR A 79 17.09 -1.32 -18.42
C THR A 79 16.69 -0.09 -17.61
N PRO A 80 17.40 1.05 -17.69
CA PRO A 80 16.94 2.29 -17.04
C PRO A 80 15.54 2.77 -17.46
N GLU A 81 15.05 2.34 -18.63
CA GLU A 81 13.77 2.76 -19.21
C GLU A 81 12.60 1.85 -18.80
N SER A 82 12.86 0.56 -18.58
CA SER A 82 11.79 -0.39 -18.25
C SER A 82 12.25 -1.71 -17.64
N PHE A 83 11.40 -2.29 -16.79
CA PHE A 83 11.42 -3.72 -16.50
C PHE A 83 10.46 -4.43 -17.45
N ARG A 84 10.92 -5.43 -18.19
CA ARG A 84 10.09 -6.21 -19.09
C ARG A 84 10.27 -7.70 -18.80
N ILE A 85 9.16 -8.39 -18.54
CA ILE A 85 9.12 -9.85 -18.46
C ILE A 85 8.43 -10.40 -19.70
N ASP A 86 9.04 -11.40 -20.34
CA ASP A 86 8.48 -12.09 -21.49
C ASP A 86 8.36 -13.59 -21.17
N GLY A 87 7.13 -14.13 -21.24
CA GLY A 87 6.84 -15.56 -21.20
C GLY A 87 7.12 -16.24 -19.86
N ALA A 88 6.85 -15.57 -18.74
CA ALA A 88 6.94 -16.18 -17.41
C ALA A 88 5.67 -16.98 -17.05
N ASN A 89 5.80 -17.84 -16.04
CA ASN A 89 4.67 -18.50 -15.38
C ASN A 89 4.04 -17.56 -14.35
N GLN A 90 4.90 -16.87 -13.61
CA GLN A 90 4.54 -15.85 -12.64
C GLN A 90 5.64 -14.82 -12.46
N ALA A 91 5.27 -13.64 -11.98
CA ALA A 91 6.20 -12.58 -11.61
C ALA A 91 5.70 -11.83 -10.38
N THR A 92 6.64 -11.47 -9.51
CA THR A 92 6.41 -10.69 -8.29
C THR A 92 7.21 -9.41 -8.36
N VAL A 93 6.53 -8.28 -8.22
CA VAL A 93 7.14 -6.95 -8.14
C VAL A 93 7.17 -6.53 -6.68
N ILE A 94 8.36 -6.28 -6.14
CA ILE A 94 8.55 -5.72 -4.80
C ILE A 94 8.94 -4.25 -4.93
N TYR A 95 8.29 -3.40 -4.16
CA TYR A 95 8.49 -1.95 -4.14
C TYR A 95 8.66 -1.49 -2.69
N THR A 96 9.66 -0.64 -2.45
CA THR A 96 9.85 0.06 -1.18
C THR A 96 10.30 1.50 -1.43
N VAL A 97 9.91 2.40 -0.53
CA VAL A 97 10.23 3.82 -0.59
C VAL A 97 10.51 4.35 0.79
N GLU A 98 11.55 5.17 0.92
CA GLU A 98 11.89 5.88 2.16
C GLU A 98 12.31 7.32 1.86
N THR A 99 12.25 8.17 2.88
CA THR A 99 12.76 9.55 2.82
C THR A 99 13.85 9.78 3.86
N GLU A 100 14.56 10.90 3.76
CA GLU A 100 15.51 11.33 4.81
C GLU A 100 14.82 11.87 6.08
N TYR A 101 13.48 11.85 6.14
CA TYR A 101 12.69 12.42 7.23
C TYR A 101 13.07 11.81 8.58
N ASP A 102 13.43 12.69 9.52
CA ASP A 102 13.73 12.37 10.90
C ASP A 102 12.99 13.33 11.83
N ALA A 103 11.98 12.84 12.55
CA ALA A 103 11.19 13.66 13.47
C ALA A 103 12.01 14.23 14.65
N THR A 104 13.21 13.70 14.90
CA THR A 104 14.08 14.11 16.02
C THR A 104 15.13 15.15 15.63
N ALA A 105 15.40 15.30 14.33
CA ALA A 105 16.35 16.28 13.83
C ALA A 105 15.72 17.69 13.76
N SER A 106 16.53 18.72 14.01
CA SER A 106 16.05 20.12 14.06
C SER A 106 15.48 20.64 12.73
N ASP A 107 15.96 20.10 11.61
CA ASP A 107 15.50 20.42 10.25
C ASP A 107 14.62 19.32 9.64
N PHE A 108 14.25 18.33 10.45
CA PHE A 108 13.51 17.12 10.08
C PHE A 108 14.23 16.19 9.09
N LYS A 109 15.57 16.27 9.00
CA LYS A 109 16.40 15.46 8.09
C LYS A 109 17.49 14.71 8.83
N GLY A 110 17.73 13.46 8.45
CA GLY A 110 18.84 12.69 9.04
C GLY A 110 18.89 11.22 8.68
N LYS A 111 17.78 10.63 8.22
CA LYS A 111 17.77 9.23 7.79
C LYS A 111 18.46 9.06 6.43
N ASN A 112 18.99 7.86 6.19
CA ASN A 112 19.56 7.48 4.90
C ASN A 112 18.57 6.58 4.14
N PRO A 113 17.72 7.15 3.24
CA PRO A 113 16.69 6.36 2.56
C PRO A 113 17.27 5.31 1.60
N GLU A 114 18.46 5.54 1.04
CA GLU A 114 19.12 4.55 0.17
C GLU A 114 19.55 3.31 0.94
N LYS A 115 20.11 3.50 2.15
CA LYS A 115 20.49 2.42 3.05
C LYS A 115 19.25 1.65 3.52
N THR A 116 18.23 2.33 4.03
CA THR A 116 17.02 1.68 4.57
C THR A 116 16.29 0.87 3.49
N THR A 117 16.13 1.42 2.28
CA THR A 117 15.50 0.69 1.17
C THR A 117 16.33 -0.51 0.71
N ALA A 118 17.67 -0.41 0.71
CA ALA A 118 18.54 -1.55 0.39
C ALA A 118 18.42 -2.68 1.42
N GLU A 119 18.33 -2.35 2.70
CA GLU A 119 18.11 -3.33 3.77
C GLU A 119 16.76 -4.03 3.65
N ILE A 120 15.69 -3.30 3.29
CA ILE A 120 14.37 -3.89 3.00
C ILE A 120 14.45 -4.85 1.80
N MET A 121 15.12 -4.45 0.72
CA MET A 121 15.31 -5.31 -0.45
C MET A 121 16.11 -6.58 -0.11
N ALA A 122 17.16 -6.47 0.71
CA ALA A 122 17.94 -7.62 1.15
C ALA A 122 17.11 -8.59 2.02
N ARG A 123 16.31 -8.08 2.96
CA ARG A 123 15.45 -8.93 3.83
C ARG A 123 14.38 -9.69 3.04
N THR A 124 13.87 -9.09 1.96
CA THR A 124 12.81 -9.69 1.13
C THR A 124 13.35 -10.57 0.00
N ALA A 125 14.66 -10.57 -0.28
CA ALA A 125 15.26 -11.30 -1.41
C ALA A 125 15.12 -12.83 -1.30
N GLY A 126 15.03 -13.36 -0.08
CA GLY A 126 14.85 -14.80 0.17
C GLY A 126 13.40 -15.24 0.36
N LEU A 127 12.42 -14.34 0.24
CA LEU A 127 11.02 -14.65 0.52
C LEU A 127 10.25 -14.85 -0.77
N SER A 128 9.43 -15.90 -0.82
CA SER A 128 8.42 -16.04 -1.87
C SER A 128 7.28 -15.02 -1.64
N TYR A 129 6.52 -14.74 -2.69
CA TYR A 129 5.30 -13.94 -2.55
C TYR A 129 4.34 -14.54 -1.51
N GLU A 130 4.19 -15.86 -1.52
CA GLU A 130 3.31 -16.57 -0.58
C GLU A 130 3.72 -16.33 0.87
N GLU A 131 5.02 -16.29 1.17
CA GLU A 131 5.53 -16.02 2.51
C GLU A 131 5.29 -14.57 2.93
N ILE A 132 5.52 -13.59 2.04
CA ILE A 132 5.19 -12.18 2.29
C ILE A 132 3.68 -12.02 2.54
N ARG A 133 2.84 -12.64 1.70
CA ARG A 133 1.38 -12.61 1.81
C ARG A 133 0.91 -13.24 3.12
N ARG A 134 1.50 -14.37 3.53
CA ARG A 134 1.19 -15.06 4.79
C ARG A 134 1.51 -14.17 5.98
N ARG A 135 2.73 -13.61 6.06
CA ARG A 135 3.14 -12.70 7.14
C ARG A 135 2.27 -11.45 7.21
N HIS A 136 2.00 -10.82 6.06
CA HIS A 136 1.07 -9.69 5.97
C HIS A 136 -0.31 -10.04 6.50
N THR A 137 -0.86 -11.18 6.07
CA THR A 137 -2.22 -11.60 6.46
C THR A 137 -2.29 -11.94 7.94
N GLU A 138 -1.29 -12.62 8.49
CA GLU A 138 -1.20 -12.92 9.92
C GLU A 138 -1.13 -11.64 10.77
N ASP A 139 -0.26 -10.70 10.41
CA ASP A 139 -0.17 -9.39 11.07
C ASP A 139 -1.50 -8.63 10.99
N TYR A 140 -2.08 -8.53 9.79
CA TYR A 140 -3.31 -7.77 9.58
C TYR A 140 -4.49 -8.37 10.36
N ARG A 141 -4.63 -9.70 10.36
CA ARG A 141 -5.71 -10.41 11.06
C ARG A 141 -5.64 -10.25 12.57
N GLN A 142 -4.45 -10.11 13.16
CA GLN A 142 -4.31 -9.82 14.59
C GLN A 142 -5.01 -8.51 15.00
N LEU A 143 -5.19 -7.57 14.07
CA LEU A 143 -5.91 -6.31 14.29
C LEU A 143 -7.36 -6.41 13.80
N TYR A 144 -7.55 -6.86 12.56
CA TYR A 144 -8.84 -6.82 11.89
C TYR A 144 -9.87 -7.80 12.47
N ASP A 145 -9.46 -9.00 12.90
CA ASP A 145 -10.39 -10.02 13.38
C ASP A 145 -10.88 -9.78 14.83
N ARG A 146 -10.32 -8.77 15.54
CA ARG A 146 -10.68 -8.45 16.94
C ARG A 146 -12.15 -8.05 17.14
N VAL A 147 -12.80 -7.58 16.08
CA VAL A 147 -14.21 -7.17 16.08
C VAL A 147 -14.87 -7.77 14.85
N THR A 148 -16.02 -8.39 15.06
CA THR A 148 -16.93 -8.81 14.00
C THR A 148 -18.23 -8.04 14.17
N PHE A 149 -18.67 -7.39 13.10
CA PHE A 149 -19.95 -6.70 13.07
C PHE A 149 -20.75 -7.23 11.89
N HIS A 150 -21.91 -7.80 12.18
CA HIS A 150 -22.79 -8.42 11.20
C HIS A 150 -24.19 -7.83 11.35
N LEU A 151 -24.80 -7.51 10.21
CA LEU A 151 -26.20 -7.14 10.11
C LEU A 151 -26.83 -8.07 9.08
N ALA A 152 -27.90 -8.76 9.47
CA ALA A 152 -28.66 -9.60 8.55
C ALA A 152 -29.27 -8.73 7.44
N GLY A 153 -29.34 -9.28 6.24
CA GLY A 153 -29.83 -8.56 5.06
C GLY A 153 -30.08 -9.51 3.90
N ASP A 154 -30.63 -8.99 2.81
CA ASP A 154 -30.94 -9.77 1.62
C ASP A 154 -29.67 -10.24 0.89
N PRO A 155 -29.45 -11.57 0.73
CA PRO A 155 -28.32 -12.11 0.02
C PRO A 155 -28.25 -11.69 -1.46
N SER A 156 -29.39 -11.42 -2.09
CA SER A 156 -29.42 -11.05 -3.51
C SER A 156 -28.82 -9.66 -3.74
N THR A 157 -29.14 -8.71 -2.85
CA THR A 157 -28.52 -7.38 -2.82
C THR A 157 -27.03 -7.47 -2.49
N ALA A 158 -26.65 -8.36 -1.55
CA ALA A 158 -25.27 -8.53 -1.13
C ALA A 158 -24.32 -9.06 -2.21
N ALA A 159 -24.86 -9.85 -3.16
CA ALA A 159 -24.12 -10.40 -4.29
C ALA A 159 -23.79 -9.36 -5.38
N LEU A 160 -24.43 -8.18 -5.34
CA LEU A 160 -24.16 -7.12 -6.30
C LEU A 160 -22.79 -6.46 -6.05
N PRO A 161 -22.11 -5.97 -7.10
CA PRO A 161 -20.94 -5.12 -6.96
C PRO A 161 -21.20 -3.91 -6.04
N THR A 162 -20.23 -3.55 -5.21
CA THR A 162 -20.38 -2.48 -4.19
C THR A 162 -20.86 -1.15 -4.78
N ASN A 163 -20.42 -0.78 -5.98
CA ASN A 163 -20.88 0.43 -6.67
C ASN A 163 -22.38 0.40 -6.98
N GLN A 164 -22.94 -0.76 -7.36
CA GLN A 164 -24.36 -0.93 -7.63
C GLN A 164 -25.18 -0.89 -6.33
N ARG A 165 -24.67 -1.52 -5.26
CA ARG A 165 -25.30 -1.47 -3.92
C ARG A 165 -25.44 -0.03 -3.41
N ILE A 166 -24.38 0.77 -3.53
CA ILE A 166 -24.39 2.20 -3.19
C ILE A 166 -25.41 2.97 -4.06
N ALA A 167 -25.45 2.70 -5.37
CA ALA A 167 -26.38 3.37 -6.27
C ALA A 167 -27.86 3.07 -5.91
N GLN A 168 -28.17 1.82 -5.58
CA GLN A 168 -29.51 1.43 -5.14
C GLN A 168 -29.90 2.07 -3.81
N LEU A 169 -28.98 2.13 -2.83
CA LEU A 169 -29.22 2.80 -1.55
C LEU A 169 -29.51 4.30 -1.75
N LYS A 170 -28.72 4.98 -2.59
CA LYS A 170 -28.93 6.40 -2.92
C LYS A 170 -30.27 6.66 -3.63
N ALA A 171 -30.74 5.70 -4.42
CA ALA A 171 -32.02 5.78 -5.10
C ALA A 171 -33.23 5.45 -4.20
N GLY A 172 -33.00 5.00 -2.95
CA GLY A 172 -34.06 4.58 -2.04
C GLY A 172 -34.67 3.21 -2.36
N ASN A 173 -34.02 2.41 -3.22
CA ASN A 173 -34.52 1.11 -3.64
C ASN A 173 -34.21 -0.03 -2.66
N THR A 174 -33.36 0.23 -1.66
CA THR A 174 -32.92 -0.75 -0.66
C THR A 174 -32.50 -0.05 0.62
N ASP A 175 -32.59 -0.75 1.75
CA ASP A 175 -31.95 -0.38 3.02
C ASP A 175 -30.85 -1.40 3.38
N ASP A 176 -29.93 -1.63 2.45
CA ASP A 176 -28.90 -2.67 2.51
C ASP A 176 -28.07 -2.61 3.81
N ALA A 177 -28.50 -3.40 4.81
CA ALA A 177 -27.87 -3.45 6.11
C ALA A 177 -26.45 -4.04 6.06
N GLN A 178 -26.19 -4.94 5.12
CA GLN A 178 -24.86 -5.51 4.93
C GLN A 178 -23.88 -4.50 4.33
N LEU A 179 -24.35 -3.51 3.56
CA LEU A 179 -23.52 -2.41 3.08
C LEU A 179 -23.12 -1.48 4.23
N LYS A 180 -24.00 -1.26 5.21
CA LYS A 180 -23.67 -0.52 6.44
C LYS A 180 -22.59 -1.25 7.25
N ALA A 181 -22.71 -2.57 7.39
CA ALA A 181 -21.68 -3.39 8.02
C ALA A 181 -20.34 -3.37 7.25
N LEU A 182 -20.39 -3.40 5.90
CA LEU A 182 -19.21 -3.24 5.05
C LEU A 182 -18.54 -1.87 5.29
N TRP A 183 -19.31 -0.79 5.42
CA TRP A 183 -18.78 0.55 5.67
C TRP A 183 -18.11 0.68 7.03
N PHE A 184 -18.70 0.08 8.08
CA PHE A 184 -18.06 -0.03 9.40
C PHE A 184 -16.70 -0.73 9.31
N ASN A 185 -16.65 -1.86 8.59
CA ASN A 185 -15.43 -2.63 8.39
C ASN A 185 -14.41 -1.90 7.51
N LEU A 186 -14.85 -1.08 6.55
CA LEU A 186 -13.98 -0.22 5.75
C LEU A 186 -13.27 0.84 6.60
N GLY A 187 -13.96 1.44 7.58
CA GLY A 187 -13.34 2.40 8.50
C GLY A 187 -12.21 1.76 9.32
N ARG A 188 -12.44 0.56 9.85
CA ARG A 188 -11.41 -0.23 10.54
C ARG A 188 -10.26 -0.61 9.61
N TYR A 189 -10.57 -1.04 8.38
CA TYR A 189 -9.55 -1.33 7.37
C TYR A 189 -8.67 -0.10 7.09
N ALA A 190 -9.28 1.07 6.94
CA ALA A 190 -8.57 2.30 6.59
C ALA A 190 -7.60 2.72 7.69
N ILE A 191 -8.03 2.72 8.96
CA ILE A 191 -7.15 3.13 10.06
C ILE A 191 -6.00 2.14 10.30
N ILE A 192 -6.25 0.82 10.20
CA ILE A 192 -5.19 -0.20 10.27
C ILE A 192 -4.16 0.01 9.15
N SER A 193 -4.61 0.36 7.95
CA SER A 193 -3.73 0.52 6.79
C SER A 193 -2.97 1.85 6.78
N ALA A 194 -3.50 2.89 7.43
CA ALA A 194 -2.95 4.25 7.39
C ALA A 194 -2.17 4.64 8.65
N SER A 195 -2.40 3.98 9.79
CA SER A 195 -1.78 4.36 11.06
C SER A 195 -1.39 3.13 11.87
N ARG A 196 -0.11 2.79 11.81
CA ARG A 196 0.49 1.67 12.54
C ARG A 196 1.58 2.19 13.47
N PRO A 197 1.96 1.43 14.52
CA PRO A 197 3.12 1.80 15.34
C PRO A 197 4.36 2.09 14.48
N GLY A 198 5.05 3.19 14.78
CA GLY A 198 6.25 3.62 14.06
C GLY A 198 5.98 4.38 12.75
N THR A 199 4.72 4.61 12.36
CA THR A 199 4.38 5.51 11.25
C THR A 199 4.07 6.92 11.76
N LEU A 200 3.97 7.89 10.85
CA LEU A 200 3.27 9.15 11.13
C LEU A 200 1.76 8.89 11.30
N PRO A 201 1.03 9.80 11.96
CA PRO A 201 -0.42 9.70 12.01
C PRO A 201 -1.04 9.79 10.61
N SER A 202 -2.28 9.31 10.49
CA SER A 202 -3.11 9.42 9.30
C SER A 202 -3.34 10.91 8.97
N THR A 203 -3.13 11.30 7.71
CA THR A 203 -3.46 12.65 7.23
C THR A 203 -4.94 12.76 6.87
N LEU A 204 -5.42 13.94 6.45
CA LEU A 204 -6.79 14.15 5.91
C LEU A 204 -7.21 13.14 4.82
N GLN A 205 -6.27 12.47 4.15
CA GLN A 205 -6.53 11.47 3.11
C GLN A 205 -5.97 10.09 3.46
N GLY A 206 -5.70 9.82 4.74
CA GLY A 206 -4.99 8.63 5.15
C GLY A 206 -3.53 8.68 4.72
N VAL A 207 -3.12 7.67 3.96
CA VAL A 207 -1.84 7.61 3.25
C VAL A 207 -2.01 7.69 1.73
N TRP A 208 -3.23 8.01 1.26
CA TRP A 208 -3.60 7.94 -0.15
C TRP A 208 -3.82 9.33 -0.73
N ASN A 209 -2.80 9.83 -1.44
CA ASN A 209 -2.89 11.09 -2.15
C ASN A 209 -2.20 10.98 -3.52
N HIS A 210 -2.86 11.49 -4.57
CA HIS A 210 -2.31 11.59 -5.92
C HIS A 210 -2.21 13.04 -6.40
N PHE A 211 -2.57 14.02 -5.56
CA PHE A 211 -2.48 15.44 -5.90
C PHE A 211 -1.11 15.99 -5.51
N LYS A 212 -0.43 16.68 -6.44
CA LYS A 212 0.80 17.43 -6.13
C LYS A 212 0.54 18.57 -5.14
N ALA A 213 -0.65 19.17 -5.22
CA ALA A 213 -1.19 20.13 -4.26
C ALA A 213 -2.56 19.62 -3.79
N ALA A 214 -2.58 18.88 -2.68
CA ALA A 214 -3.80 18.30 -2.14
C ALA A 214 -4.73 19.38 -1.55
N PRO A 215 -6.06 19.15 -1.56
CA PRO A 215 -7.01 19.96 -0.80
C PRO A 215 -6.58 20.07 0.67
N TRP A 216 -6.59 21.29 1.21
CA TRP A 216 -6.09 21.60 2.56
C TRP A 216 -4.66 21.09 2.82
N ASN A 217 -3.82 20.99 1.78
CA ASN A 217 -2.46 20.43 1.80
C ASN A 217 -2.37 18.95 2.23
N GLY A 218 -3.49 18.23 2.37
CA GLY A 218 -3.48 16.87 2.91
C GLY A 218 -2.77 16.79 4.27
N ASN A 219 -2.89 17.85 5.08
CA ASN A 219 -2.12 18.00 6.32
C ASN A 219 -2.82 17.32 7.52
N PHE A 220 -2.36 17.64 8.73
CA PHE A 220 -3.01 17.30 9.98
C PHE A 220 -3.86 18.49 10.45
N GLN A 221 -5.18 18.34 10.44
CA GLN A 221 -6.10 19.38 10.90
C GLN A 221 -6.65 19.04 12.29
N SER A 222 -6.14 19.73 13.31
CA SER A 222 -6.29 19.38 14.74
C SER A 222 -7.51 20.01 15.42
N ASN A 223 -8.42 20.64 14.69
CA ASN A 223 -9.63 21.24 15.26
C ASN A 223 -10.88 20.35 15.14
N ILE A 224 -10.80 19.21 14.43
CA ILE A 224 -11.79 18.12 14.47
C ILE A 224 -11.30 16.89 13.69
N ASN A 225 -10.69 17.08 12.52
CA ASN A 225 -10.48 16.00 11.55
C ASN A 225 -9.48 14.96 12.05
N LEU A 226 -8.38 15.42 12.66
CA LEU A 226 -7.39 14.50 13.23
C LEU A 226 -8.03 13.65 14.32
N GLN A 227 -8.80 14.24 15.23
CA GLN A 227 -9.49 13.50 16.29
C GLN A 227 -10.51 12.50 15.72
N GLU A 228 -11.30 12.90 14.73
CA GLU A 228 -12.33 12.06 14.11
C GLU A 228 -11.75 10.78 13.49
N MET A 229 -10.57 10.86 12.87
CA MET A 229 -9.90 9.68 12.31
C MET A 229 -9.59 8.62 13.39
N TYR A 230 -9.33 9.05 14.62
CA TYR A 230 -8.92 8.17 15.72
C TYR A 230 -10.05 7.78 16.69
N TRP A 231 -11.24 8.38 16.61
CA TRP A 231 -12.37 8.04 17.48
C TRP A 231 -12.73 6.55 17.46
N SER A 232 -12.53 5.89 16.32
CA SER A 232 -12.82 4.46 16.18
C SER A 232 -11.81 3.55 16.88
N CYS A 233 -10.59 4.01 17.16
CA CYS A 233 -9.50 3.14 17.64
C CYS A 233 -9.84 2.44 18.96
N GLY A 234 -10.30 3.18 19.97
CA GLY A 234 -10.71 2.60 21.26
C GLY A 234 -11.88 1.62 21.11
N PRO A 235 -13.07 2.08 20.67
CA PRO A 235 -14.27 1.25 20.55
C PRO A 235 -14.10 0.02 19.64
N THR A 236 -13.22 0.08 18.63
CA THR A 236 -12.98 -1.03 17.69
C THR A 236 -11.75 -1.87 18.00
N ARG A 237 -11.17 -1.71 19.20
CA ARG A 237 -10.03 -2.49 19.74
C ARG A 237 -8.75 -2.38 18.90
N LEU A 238 -8.42 -1.16 18.47
CA LEU A 238 -7.21 -0.79 17.72
C LEU A 238 -6.36 0.28 18.44
N PRO A 239 -6.07 0.16 19.76
CA PRO A 239 -5.30 1.19 20.48
C PRO A 239 -3.88 1.41 19.92
N GLU A 240 -3.29 0.39 19.29
CA GLU A 240 -1.96 0.47 18.67
C GLU A 240 -1.95 1.40 17.46
N CYS A 241 -3.07 1.49 16.73
CA CYS A 241 -3.22 2.42 15.62
C CYS A 241 -3.25 3.87 16.10
N GLN A 242 -3.60 4.14 17.36
CA GLN A 242 -3.61 5.48 17.94
C GLN A 242 -2.23 5.96 18.40
N GLN A 243 -1.20 5.09 18.45
CA GLN A 243 0.13 5.49 18.96
C GLN A 243 0.82 6.57 18.11
N ALA A 244 0.47 6.65 16.83
CA ALA A 244 1.03 7.66 15.94
C ALA A 244 0.37 9.04 16.10
N TYR A 245 -0.83 9.10 16.71
CA TYR A 245 -1.54 10.35 17.05
C TYR A 245 -0.95 10.99 18.30
#